data_AF-A0A537DR94-F1
#
_entry.id   AF-A0A537DR94-F1
#
_cell.length_a   1.000
_cell.length_b   1.000
_cell.length_c   1.000
_cell.angle_alpha   90.00
_cell.angle_beta   90.00
_cell.angle_gamma   90.00
#
_symmetry.space_group_name_H-M   'P 1'
#
loop_
_entity.id
_entity.type
_entity.pdbx_description
1 polymer ?
#
loop_
_entity_poly.entity_id
_entity_poly.type
_entity_poly.pdbx_seq_one_letter_code
_entity_poly.pdbx_strand_id
1 'polypeptide(L)'
;MASPSERVIGYFPVGGLLRGSTVYVTTERIIVNKGRGQLSLREHFLVALSLSLLVSVGPFVPTSVALVILLAIAIIIALFFLRRKSLRRKWPTIEHVESGRGQFEVKRGQALSIELKRPGMLRGGHIVITSLSNDPFDVKILGGRVFKVARSLMVRFDASRVKVSGEV
;
A
#
# COMPACT_ATOMS: atom_id res chain seq x y z
N MET A 1 12.11 -14.65 15.61
CA MET A 1 13.52 -14.34 15.29
C MET A 1 13.74 -14.74 13.84
N ALA A 2 14.06 -13.75 12.99
CA ALA A 2 14.39 -13.97 11.59
C ALA A 2 15.65 -14.85 11.47
N SER A 3 15.64 -15.77 10.50
CA SER A 3 16.82 -16.55 10.13
C SER A 3 17.93 -15.62 9.61
N PRO A 4 19.22 -15.85 9.91
CA PRO A 4 20.32 -15.00 9.46
C PRO A 4 20.42 -14.84 7.92
N SER A 5 19.78 -15.74 7.17
CA SER A 5 19.72 -15.74 5.71
C SER A 5 18.42 -15.16 5.12
N GLU A 6 17.46 -14.77 5.98
CA GLU A 6 16.17 -14.24 5.55
C GLU A 6 16.33 -12.84 4.95
N ARG A 7 15.89 -12.69 3.69
CA ARG A 7 15.92 -11.40 2.99
C ARG A 7 14.58 -11.08 2.36
N VAL A 8 14.25 -9.80 2.33
CA VAL A 8 13.07 -9.28 1.61
C VAL A 8 13.35 -9.35 0.10
N ILE A 9 12.60 -10.16 -0.62
CA ILE A 9 12.67 -10.31 -2.08
C ILE A 9 11.95 -9.14 -2.76
N GLY A 10 10.88 -8.67 -2.14
CA GLY A 10 10.14 -7.50 -2.61
C GLY A 10 8.91 -7.23 -1.77
N TYR A 11 8.22 -6.15 -2.13
CA TYR A 11 7.00 -5.75 -1.46
C TYR A 11 6.05 -5.08 -2.45
N PHE A 12 4.77 -5.10 -2.14
CA PHE A 12 3.77 -4.37 -2.91
C PHE A 12 2.66 -3.86 -2.00
N PRO A 13 2.15 -2.64 -2.28
CA PRO A 13 1.00 -2.10 -1.56
C PRO A 13 -0.26 -2.80 -2.03
N VAL A 14 -1.18 -3.00 -1.09
CA VAL A 14 -2.48 -3.63 -1.30
C VAL A 14 -3.56 -2.89 -0.51
N GLY A 15 -4.81 -2.98 -0.94
CA GLY A 15 -5.93 -2.25 -0.31
C GLY A 15 -6.18 -0.85 -0.92
N GLY A 16 -7.27 -0.24 -0.48
CA GLY A 16 -7.76 1.06 -0.96
C GLY A 16 -7.08 2.28 -0.30
N LEU A 17 -7.39 3.47 -0.82
CA LEU A 17 -6.75 4.76 -0.50
C LEU A 17 -6.62 5.10 1.01
N LEU A 18 -7.47 4.51 1.87
CA LEU A 18 -7.59 4.84 3.30
C LEU A 18 -7.21 3.68 4.25
N ARG A 19 -7.10 2.44 3.76
CA ARG A 19 -6.76 1.24 4.55
C ARG A 19 -5.82 0.35 3.74
N GLY A 20 -4.71 0.94 3.28
CA GLY A 20 -3.67 0.19 2.60
C GLY A 20 -2.93 -0.72 3.58
N SER A 21 -2.63 -1.94 3.16
CA SER A 21 -1.64 -2.83 3.76
C SER A 21 -0.44 -2.95 2.81
N THR A 22 0.70 -3.39 3.32
CA THR A 22 1.87 -3.68 2.50
C THR A 22 2.19 -5.15 2.69
N VAL A 23 2.21 -5.90 1.58
CA VAL A 23 2.65 -7.29 1.57
C VAL A 23 4.14 -7.28 1.30
N TYR A 24 4.90 -7.85 2.22
CA TYR A 24 6.32 -8.12 2.09
C TYR A 24 6.52 -9.60 1.83
N VAL A 25 7.33 -9.91 0.83
CA VAL A 25 7.67 -11.28 0.45
C VAL A 25 9.13 -11.49 0.76
N THR A 26 9.43 -12.42 1.65
CA THR A 26 10.78 -12.83 2.00
C THR A 26 11.11 -14.18 1.37
N THR A 27 12.33 -14.65 1.55
CA THR A 27 12.76 -16.00 1.15
C THR A 27 12.06 -17.11 1.93
N GLU A 28 11.53 -16.82 3.13
CA GLU A 28 10.99 -17.81 4.05
C GLU A 28 9.50 -17.63 4.35
N ARG A 29 8.98 -16.40 4.27
CA ARG A 29 7.60 -16.09 4.63
C ARG A 29 7.04 -14.89 3.87
N ILE A 30 5.72 -14.79 3.90
CA ILE A 30 4.97 -13.62 3.48
C ILE A 30 4.48 -12.93 4.74
N ILE A 31 4.74 -11.62 4.85
CA ILE A 31 4.32 -10.80 5.98
C ILE A 31 3.45 -9.66 5.44
N VAL A 32 2.27 -9.49 6.01
CA VAL A 32 1.38 -8.39 5.66
C VAL A 32 1.30 -7.44 6.83
N ASN A 33 1.81 -6.23 6.62
CA ASN A 33 1.72 -5.17 7.60
C ASN A 33 0.60 -4.20 7.22
N LYS A 34 -0.12 -3.71 8.24
CA LYS A 34 -1.03 -2.58 8.05
C LYS A 34 -0.21 -1.37 7.60
N GLY A 35 -0.58 -0.78 6.46
CA GLY A 35 0.07 0.41 5.96
C GLY A 35 -0.13 1.56 6.95
N ARG A 36 0.93 2.35 7.15
CA ARG A 36 0.88 3.62 7.92
C ARG A 36 0.15 4.70 7.10
N GLY A 37 -1.05 4.38 6.63
CA GLY A 37 -1.92 5.26 5.85
C GLY A 37 -2.88 6.09 6.72
N GLN A 38 -2.63 6.20 8.02
CA GLN A 38 -3.20 7.31 8.78
C GLN A 38 -2.28 8.50 8.51
N LEU A 39 -2.79 9.48 7.76
CA LEU A 39 -2.36 10.85 7.98
C LEU A 39 -2.39 11.05 9.49
N SER A 40 -1.27 11.45 10.08
CA SER A 40 -1.26 11.70 11.52
C SER A 40 -2.36 12.70 11.84
N LEU A 41 -2.93 12.66 13.04
CA LEU A 41 -3.91 13.67 13.50
C LEU A 41 -3.47 15.10 13.17
N ARG A 42 -2.15 15.37 13.20
CA ARG A 42 -1.54 16.64 12.78
C ARG A 42 -1.72 16.97 11.30
N GLU A 43 -1.56 16.00 10.41
CA GLU A 43 -1.73 16.23 8.97
C GLU A 43 -3.21 16.41 8.60
N HIS A 44 -4.12 15.69 9.28
CA HIS A 44 -5.55 15.96 9.19
C HIS A 44 -5.90 17.36 9.71
N PHE A 45 -5.28 17.79 10.81
CA PHE A 45 -5.48 19.13 11.36
C PHE A 45 -5.01 20.22 10.40
N LEU A 46 -3.86 20.05 9.73
CA LEU A 46 -3.34 21.02 8.75
C LEU A 46 -4.20 21.14 7.49
N VAL A 47 -4.72 20.01 6.99
CA VAL A 47 -5.65 20.02 5.85
C VAL A 47 -7.00 20.62 6.25
N ALA A 48 -7.52 20.28 7.42
CA ALA A 48 -8.78 20.84 7.92
C ALA A 48 -8.66 22.35 8.22
N LEU A 49 -7.54 22.79 8.80
CA LEU A 49 -7.24 24.20 9.09
C LEU A 49 -7.11 25.03 7.80
N SER A 50 -6.43 24.49 6.78
CA SER A 50 -6.30 25.18 5.48
C SER A 50 -7.65 25.28 4.75
N LEU A 51 -8.51 24.27 4.87
CA LEU A 51 -9.87 24.31 4.32
C LEU A 51 -10.78 25.27 5.11
N SER A 52 -10.69 25.30 6.44
CA SER A 52 -11.50 26.19 7.28
C SER A 52 -11.12 27.66 7.10
N LEU A 53 -9.84 27.95 6.87
CA LEU A 53 -9.36 29.29 6.54
C LEU A 53 -9.95 29.76 5.18
N LEU A 54 -10.12 28.86 4.21
CA LEU A 54 -10.73 29.19 2.92
C LEU A 54 -12.22 29.57 3.05
N VAL A 55 -12.96 28.89 3.93
CA VAL A 55 -14.39 29.14 4.16
C VAL A 55 -14.62 30.40 5.01
N SER A 56 -13.74 30.68 5.97
CA SER A 56 -13.89 31.81 6.90
C SER A 56 -13.65 33.18 6.24
N VAL A 57 -12.79 33.26 5.22
CA VAL A 57 -12.42 34.53 4.56
C VAL A 57 -13.21 34.77 3.25
N GLY A 58 -14.08 33.83 2.85
CA GLY A 58 -14.81 33.84 1.58
C GLY A 58 -15.66 35.09 1.26
N PRO A 59 -16.36 35.75 2.20
CA PRO A 59 -17.23 36.87 1.83
C PRO A 59 -16.55 38.26 1.78
N PHE A 60 -15.27 38.39 2.16
CA PHE A 60 -14.61 39.71 2.31
C PHE A 60 -13.34 39.92 1.48
N VAL A 61 -13.06 39.04 0.51
CA VAL A 61 -11.79 39.05 -0.23
C VAL A 61 -12.04 39.41 -1.69
N PRO A 62 -11.38 40.46 -2.23
CA PRO A 62 -11.44 40.76 -3.66
C PRO A 62 -11.07 39.54 -4.49
N THR A 63 -11.76 39.33 -5.61
CA THR A 63 -11.58 38.17 -6.51
C THR A 63 -10.13 37.95 -6.95
N SER A 64 -9.36 39.03 -7.07
CA SER A 64 -7.91 39.01 -7.33
C SER A 64 -7.10 38.34 -6.23
N VAL A 65 -7.45 38.57 -4.96
CA VAL A 65 -6.78 37.96 -3.80
C VAL A 65 -7.20 36.50 -3.62
N ALA A 66 -8.46 36.16 -3.90
CA ALA A 66 -8.95 34.78 -3.87
C ALA A 66 -8.23 33.87 -4.88
N LEU A 67 -7.97 34.38 -6.09
CA LEU A 67 -7.19 33.65 -7.10
C LEU A 67 -5.76 33.36 -6.64
N VAL A 68 -5.09 34.32 -6.00
CA VAL A 68 -3.73 34.14 -5.47
C VAL A 68 -3.70 33.08 -4.37
N ILE A 69 -4.70 33.06 -3.49
CA ILE A 69 -4.82 32.05 -2.42
C ILE A 69 -5.04 30.65 -3.01
N LEU A 70 -5.94 30.51 -4.00
CA LEU A 70 -6.16 29.23 -4.67
C LEU A 70 -4.91 28.74 -5.41
N LEU A 71 -4.18 29.63 -6.06
CA LEU A 71 -2.93 29.30 -6.74
C LEU A 71 -1.87 28.84 -5.72
N ALA A 72 -1.75 29.52 -4.58
CA ALA A 72 -0.83 29.14 -3.52
C ALA A 72 -1.17 27.76 -2.94
N ILE A 73 -2.46 27.46 -2.73
CA ILE A 73 -2.91 26.13 -2.28
C ILE A 73 -2.57 25.07 -3.33
N ALA A 74 -2.84 25.33 -4.61
CA ALA A 74 -2.50 24.40 -5.68
C ALA A 74 -0.99 24.12 -5.75
N ILE A 75 -0.15 25.14 -5.58
CA ILE A 75 1.32 25.00 -5.51
C ILE A 75 1.75 24.19 -4.28
N ILE A 76 1.15 24.43 -3.11
CA ILE A 76 1.45 23.67 -1.88
C ILE A 76 1.07 22.20 -2.06
N ILE A 77 -0.11 21.92 -2.63
CA ILE A 77 -0.54 20.56 -2.94
C ILE A 77 0.43 19.91 -3.93
N ALA A 78 0.80 20.61 -5.01
CA ALA A 78 1.75 20.11 -6.00
C ALA A 78 3.13 19.81 -5.38
N LEU A 79 3.66 20.71 -4.55
CA LEU A 79 4.92 20.51 -3.82
C LEU A 79 4.84 19.35 -2.82
N PHE A 80 3.69 19.17 -2.15
CA PHE A 80 3.46 18.04 -1.26
C PHE A 80 3.49 16.71 -2.02
N PHE A 81 2.83 16.64 -3.19
CA PHE A 81 2.89 15.47 -4.08
C PHE A 81 4.30 15.23 -4.64
N LEU A 82 5.03 16.29 -5.01
CA LEU A 82 6.42 16.21 -5.49
C LEU A 82 7.38 15.70 -4.40
N ARG A 83 7.29 16.23 -3.18
CA ARG A 83 8.11 15.77 -2.04
C ARG A 83 7.82 14.31 -1.67
N ARG A 84 6.56 13.88 -1.74
CA ARG A 84 6.19 12.46 -1.50
C ARG A 84 6.86 11.51 -2.50
N LYS A 85 7.15 11.98 -3.72
CA LYS A 85 7.84 11.20 -4.77
C LYS A 85 9.35 11.05 -4.49
N SER A 86 9.93 11.95 -3.70
CA SER A 86 11.37 12.03 -3.39
C SER A 86 11.78 11.31 -2.09
N LEU A 87 10.98 10.38 -1.59
CA LEU A 87 11.50 9.39 -0.64
C LEU A 87 12.27 8.36 -1.45
N ARG A 88 13.60 8.50 -1.50
CA ARG A 88 14.51 7.41 -1.90
C ARG A 88 13.99 6.14 -1.21
N ARG A 89 13.47 5.20 -2.00
CA ARG A 89 13.00 3.91 -1.48
C ARG A 89 14.20 3.18 -0.91
N LYS A 90 14.52 3.41 0.37
CA LYS A 90 15.34 2.46 1.12
C LYS A 90 14.63 1.13 1.01
N TRP A 91 15.33 0.13 0.46
CA TRP A 91 14.81 -1.22 0.42
C TRP A 91 14.52 -1.65 1.87
N PRO A 92 13.30 -2.13 2.14
CA PRO A 92 12.92 -2.52 3.50
C PRO A 92 13.80 -3.68 3.96
N THR A 93 14.44 -3.53 5.13
CA THR A 93 15.15 -4.61 5.82
C THR A 93 14.15 -5.51 6.56
N ILE A 94 14.57 -6.72 6.95
CA ILE A 94 13.70 -7.64 7.69
C ILE A 94 13.27 -7.03 9.03
N GLU A 95 14.18 -6.35 9.73
CA GLU A 95 13.91 -5.60 10.96
C GLU A 95 12.80 -4.54 10.77
N HIS A 96 12.82 -3.84 9.63
CA HIS A 96 11.78 -2.87 9.32
C HIS A 96 10.41 -3.53 9.14
N VAL A 97 10.38 -4.70 8.50
CA VAL A 97 9.16 -5.47 8.30
C VAL A 97 8.63 -6.02 9.63
N GLU A 98 9.49 -6.59 10.47
CA GLU A 98 9.10 -7.12 11.79
C GLU A 98 8.66 -6.02 12.75
N SER A 99 9.22 -4.81 12.66
CA SER A 99 8.78 -3.64 13.46
C SER A 99 7.40 -3.09 13.06
N GLY A 100 6.83 -3.58 11.96
CA GLY A 100 5.51 -3.17 11.48
C GLY A 100 4.36 -3.75 12.29
N ARG A 101 3.16 -3.18 12.13
CA ARG A 101 1.94 -3.81 12.66
C ARG A 101 1.53 -4.96 11.77
N GLY A 102 2.00 -6.17 12.10
CA GLY A 102 1.62 -7.41 11.44
C GLY A 102 0.12 -7.66 11.52
N GLN A 103 -0.50 -7.93 10.38
CA GLN A 103 -1.89 -8.37 10.26
C GLN A 103 -1.98 -9.84 9.90
N PHE A 104 -1.01 -10.33 9.13
CA PHE A 104 -0.96 -11.70 8.66
C PHE A 104 0.49 -12.10 8.40
N GLU A 105 0.83 -13.34 8.74
CA GLU A 105 2.12 -13.93 8.48
C GLU A 105 1.91 -15.38 8.07
N VAL A 106 2.61 -15.82 7.02
CA VAL A 106 2.61 -17.22 6.61
C VAL A 106 3.99 -17.65 6.13
N LYS A 107 4.50 -18.75 6.67
CA LYS A 107 5.76 -19.35 6.24
C LYS A 107 5.57 -20.14 4.95
N ARG A 108 6.62 -20.27 4.15
CA ARG A 108 6.61 -20.97 2.86
C ARG A 108 6.08 -22.40 2.95
N GLY A 109 6.49 -23.15 3.98
CA GLY A 109 5.99 -24.50 4.21
C GLY A 109 4.53 -24.57 4.66
N GLN A 110 3.98 -23.47 5.20
CA GLN A 110 2.64 -23.40 5.77
C GLN A 110 1.59 -22.79 4.82
N ALA A 111 2.00 -22.19 3.71
CA ALA A 111 1.07 -21.58 2.76
C ALA A 111 0.41 -22.65 1.87
N LEU A 112 -0.82 -23.08 2.12
CA LEU A 112 -1.48 -24.14 1.35
C LEU A 112 -1.73 -23.76 -0.13
N SER A 113 -2.22 -22.55 -0.38
CA SER A 113 -2.46 -22.06 -1.74
C SER A 113 -2.41 -20.54 -1.82
N ILE A 114 -2.00 -20.03 -2.98
CA ILE A 114 -1.96 -18.60 -3.29
C ILE A 114 -2.75 -18.37 -4.58
N GLU A 115 -3.95 -17.81 -4.45
CA GLU A 115 -4.81 -17.51 -5.60
C GLU A 115 -4.67 -16.04 -5.98
N LEU A 116 -4.40 -15.76 -7.25
CA LEU A 116 -4.34 -14.41 -7.79
C LEU A 116 -5.40 -14.21 -8.86
N LYS A 117 -6.23 -13.18 -8.69
CA LYS A 117 -7.19 -12.73 -9.71
C LYS A 117 -6.77 -11.39 -10.28
N ARG A 118 -6.71 -11.33 -11.60
CA ARG A 118 -6.32 -10.13 -12.33
C ARG A 118 -7.36 -9.01 -12.13
N PRO A 119 -6.95 -7.76 -11.85
CA PRO A 119 -7.83 -6.60 -11.90
C PRO A 119 -8.32 -6.36 -13.33
N GLY A 120 -9.63 -6.19 -13.50
CA GLY A 120 -10.25 -5.76 -14.75
C GLY A 120 -10.33 -4.23 -14.86
N MET A 121 -10.93 -3.73 -15.94
CA MET A 121 -11.07 -2.29 -16.19
C MET A 121 -11.94 -1.58 -15.15
N LEU A 122 -12.94 -2.29 -14.59
CA LEU A 122 -13.90 -1.77 -13.61
C LEU A 122 -13.92 -2.57 -12.29
N ARG A 123 -13.19 -3.69 -12.21
CA ARG A 123 -13.18 -4.60 -11.05
C ARG A 123 -11.78 -4.73 -10.48
N GLY A 124 -11.64 -4.54 -9.17
CA GLY A 124 -10.39 -4.80 -8.45
C GLY A 124 -9.99 -6.28 -8.55
N GLY A 125 -8.69 -6.54 -8.57
CA GLY A 125 -8.14 -7.89 -8.45
C GLY A 125 -8.10 -8.32 -7.00
N HIS A 126 -7.79 -9.57 -6.74
CA HIS A 126 -7.56 -10.07 -5.38
C HIS A 126 -6.40 -11.05 -5.33
N ILE A 127 -5.81 -11.16 -4.13
CA ILE A 127 -4.91 -12.24 -3.76
C ILE A 127 -5.51 -12.90 -2.54
N VAL A 128 -5.74 -14.20 -2.61
CA VAL A 128 -6.15 -15.01 -1.46
C VAL A 128 -4.99 -15.90 -1.09
N ILE A 129 -4.49 -15.76 0.14
CA ILE A 129 -3.42 -16.60 0.68
C ILE A 129 -4.03 -17.51 1.74
N THR A 130 -4.07 -18.80 1.46
CA THR A 130 -4.59 -19.80 2.39
C THR A 130 -3.43 -20.43 3.14
N SER A 131 -3.48 -20.41 4.47
CA SER A 131 -2.51 -21.07 5.35
C SER A 131 -3.04 -22.43 5.82
N LEU A 132 -2.16 -23.34 6.21
CA LEU A 132 -2.51 -24.62 6.83
C LEU A 132 -3.15 -24.45 8.21
N SER A 133 -2.83 -23.37 8.91
CA SER A 133 -3.19 -23.17 10.33
C SER A 133 -3.96 -21.88 10.59
N ASN A 134 -4.21 -21.08 9.55
CA ASN A 134 -4.82 -19.76 9.66
C ASN A 134 -5.91 -19.58 8.62
N ASP A 135 -6.86 -18.70 8.92
CA ASP A 135 -7.92 -18.32 7.98
C ASP A 135 -7.34 -17.75 6.68
N PRO A 136 -8.05 -17.94 5.55
CA PRO A 136 -7.64 -17.37 4.27
C PRO A 136 -7.53 -15.85 4.37
N PHE A 137 -6.39 -15.31 3.92
CA PHE A 137 -6.16 -13.88 3.89
C PHE A 137 -6.45 -13.33 2.50
N ASP A 138 -7.62 -12.70 2.33
CA ASP A 138 -8.03 -12.04 1.09
C ASP A 138 -7.63 -10.56 1.07
N VAL A 139 -7.01 -10.17 -0.03
CA VAL A 139 -6.45 -8.84 -0.23
C VAL A 139 -6.80 -8.30 -1.61
N LYS A 140 -7.42 -7.12 -1.64
CA LYS A 140 -7.72 -6.42 -2.90
C LYS A 140 -6.48 -5.78 -3.51
N ILE A 141 -6.24 -6.05 -4.78
CA ILE A 141 -5.24 -5.38 -5.61
C ILE A 141 -5.92 -4.32 -6.49
N LEU A 142 -5.39 -3.10 -6.45
CA LEU A 142 -5.79 -2.02 -7.35
C LEU A 142 -4.71 -1.82 -8.42
N GLY A 143 -5.07 -2.09 -9.67
CA GLY A 143 -4.25 -1.80 -10.85
C GLY A 143 -3.36 -2.93 -11.35
N GLY A 144 -3.23 -3.02 -12.67
CA GLY A 144 -2.50 -4.09 -13.35
C GLY A 144 -0.98 -4.11 -13.07
N ARG A 145 -0.36 -2.96 -12.78
CA ARG A 145 1.07 -2.91 -12.41
C ARG A 145 1.35 -3.61 -11.09
N VAL A 146 0.52 -3.36 -10.08
CA VAL A 146 0.64 -3.99 -8.76
C VAL A 146 0.41 -5.50 -8.89
N PHE A 147 -0.57 -5.92 -9.70
CA PHE A 147 -0.82 -7.33 -10.00
C PHE A 147 0.40 -8.02 -10.62
N LYS A 148 1.09 -7.40 -11.60
CA LYS A 148 2.30 -7.98 -12.21
C LYS A 148 3.41 -8.19 -11.19
N VAL A 149 3.63 -7.20 -10.31
CA VAL A 149 4.62 -7.31 -9.22
C VAL A 149 4.23 -8.40 -8.24
N ALA A 150 2.97 -8.42 -7.80
CA ALA A 150 2.46 -9.44 -6.90
C ALA A 150 2.61 -10.85 -7.47
N ARG A 151 2.20 -11.08 -8.72
CA ARG A 151 2.37 -12.37 -9.41
C ARG A 151 3.84 -12.79 -9.43
N SER A 152 4.73 -11.89 -9.84
CA SER A 152 6.16 -12.21 -9.91
C SER A 152 6.75 -12.57 -8.54
N LEU A 153 6.31 -11.90 -7.46
CA LEU A 153 6.80 -12.18 -6.12
C LEU A 153 6.22 -13.48 -5.56
N MET A 154 4.93 -13.75 -5.78
CA MET A 154 4.29 -14.99 -5.33
C MET A 154 4.88 -16.22 -6.03
N VAL A 155 5.16 -16.13 -7.34
CA VAL A 155 5.83 -17.21 -8.08
C VAL A 155 7.26 -17.44 -7.58
N ARG A 156 7.99 -16.38 -7.24
CA ARG A 156 9.32 -16.48 -6.63
C ARG A 156 9.28 -17.06 -5.22
N PHE A 157 8.20 -16.82 -4.49
CA PHE A 157 7.97 -17.39 -3.17
C PHE A 157 7.69 -18.89 -3.26
N ASP A 158 6.68 -19.30 -4.01
CA ASP A 158 6.43 -20.73 -4.28
C ASP A 158 5.58 -20.90 -5.54
N ALA A 159 6.23 -21.24 -6.66
CA ALA A 159 5.55 -21.42 -7.94
C ALA A 159 4.52 -22.56 -7.92
N SER A 160 4.73 -23.61 -7.12
CA SER A 160 3.86 -24.79 -7.10
C SER A 160 2.49 -24.51 -6.48
N ARG A 161 2.39 -23.47 -5.64
CA ARG A 161 1.18 -23.13 -4.88
C ARG A 161 0.41 -21.96 -5.46
N VAL A 162 0.93 -21.33 -6.52
CA VAL A 162 0.32 -20.17 -7.16
C VAL A 162 -0.68 -20.60 -8.24
N LYS A 163 -1.93 -20.17 -8.07
CA LYS A 163 -2.99 -20.31 -9.07
C LYS A 163 -3.40 -18.93 -9.57
N VAL A 164 -3.35 -18.70 -10.88
CA VAL A 164 -3.77 -17.44 -11.49
C VAL A 164 -5.13 -17.65 -12.16
N SER A 165 -6.16 -16.98 -11.65
CA SER A 165 -7.49 -17.02 -12.24
C SER A 165 -7.63 -15.94 -13.31
N GLY A 166 -8.05 -16.33 -14.51
CA GLY A 166 -8.30 -15.43 -15.65
C GLY A 166 -7.19 -15.37 -16.71
N GLU A 167 -6.34 -16.40 -16.83
CA GLU A 167 -5.63 -16.67 -18.08
C GLU A 167 -6.57 -17.47 -19.00
N VAL A 168 -7.19 -16.76 -19.94
CA VAL A 168 -7.68 -17.30 -21.22
C VAL A 168 -6.61 -16.94 -22.26
#